data_AF-A0A7C3CYZ5-F1
#
_entry.id   AF-A0A7C3CYZ5-F1
#
_cell.length_a   1.000
_cell.length_b   1.000
_cell.length_c   1.000
_cell.angle_alpha   90.00
_cell.angle_beta   90.00
_cell.angle_gamma   90.00
#
_symmetry.space_group_name_H-M   'P 1'
#
loop_
_entity.id
_entity.type
_entity.pdbx_description
1 polymer ?
#
loop_
_entity_poly.entity_id
_entity_poly.type
_entity_poly.pdbx_seq_one_letter_code
_entity_poly.pdbx_strand_id
1 'polypeptide(L)'
;MSHLPICSFTHLLIYPFVCLLAACGPLTAAPTPAPPAAHEDLLRHYAPVIHQGAASDQDFLTAADFDGNRVGNDNWQHQPTGDLSAYVYGSLIETESHWFLFYALFHPRDYTPEPCAESGGCHENDMESLQVIVAKDGTPFGRPIALETLAHSHIYLYRLDRSLRGGALPVKGWAALDEGHPIVWVETYGHGIYGRRLRLGPSVVTYRPGDVAQLPAGLDEEAVSYRLLSIYETLWPYRAEMGPGRFFDKPFSYRGQVLAAAFDGDDWGQDKANTPWGYDQETGDVLSRGDWFLDPAKAFAYHAAPTGTFSTRYLYNPYLADLP
;
A
#
# COMPACT_ATOMS: atom_id res chain seq x y z
N MET A 1 41.41 40.74 76.61
CA MET A 1 41.22 39.80 75.49
C MET A 1 41.23 40.62 74.21
N SER A 2 42.12 40.21 73.33
CA SER A 2 42.56 40.76 72.05
C SER A 2 41.42 41.08 71.06
N HIS A 3 41.56 42.13 70.24
CA HIS A 3 42.00 41.99 68.85
C HIS A 3 42.29 43.36 68.18
N LEU A 4 43.41 43.37 67.46
CA LEU A 4 44.08 44.41 66.68
C LEU A 4 43.54 44.47 65.21
N PRO A 5 43.94 45.47 64.40
CA PRO A 5 43.15 45.99 63.26
C PRO A 5 43.43 45.29 61.93
N ILE A 6 42.55 45.51 60.96
CA ILE A 6 42.64 44.96 59.59
C ILE A 6 43.18 46.04 58.64
N CYS A 7 44.35 45.78 58.07
CA CYS A 7 44.91 46.45 56.89
C CYS A 7 44.15 46.03 55.63
N SER A 8 43.91 46.97 54.72
CA SER A 8 43.33 46.72 53.40
C SER A 8 44.45 46.54 52.37
N PHE A 9 44.48 45.39 51.68
CA PHE A 9 45.33 45.13 50.52
C PHE A 9 44.43 44.82 49.32
N THR A 10 44.50 45.67 48.31
CA THR A 10 43.91 45.47 46.98
C THR A 10 44.73 44.44 46.19
N HIS A 11 44.14 43.29 45.86
CA HIS A 11 44.72 42.32 44.93
C HIS A 11 44.22 42.56 43.49
N LEU A 12 45.17 42.73 42.59
CA LEU A 12 45.02 42.82 41.14
C LEU A 12 44.85 41.40 40.57
N LEU A 13 43.73 41.11 39.92
CA LEU A 13 43.46 39.82 39.23
C LEU A 13 44.10 39.82 37.83
N ILE A 14 45.03 38.90 37.60
CA ILE A 14 45.61 38.59 36.28
C ILE A 14 44.81 37.42 35.68
N TYR A 15 44.16 37.63 34.54
CA TYR A 15 43.53 36.56 33.76
C TYR A 15 44.54 35.97 32.76
N PRO A 16 44.67 34.63 32.66
CA PRO A 16 45.50 34.02 31.62
C PRO A 16 44.74 34.01 30.28
N PHE A 17 45.41 34.48 29.24
CA PHE A 17 44.97 34.40 27.85
C PHE A 17 45.14 32.95 27.38
N VAL A 18 44.03 32.22 27.17
CA VAL A 18 44.05 30.88 26.55
C VAL A 18 43.89 31.06 25.05
N CYS A 19 44.97 30.84 24.30
CA CYS A 19 44.93 30.74 22.84
C CYS A 19 44.27 29.42 22.42
N LEU A 20 43.03 29.47 21.92
CA LEU A 20 42.43 28.37 21.18
C LEU A 20 43.11 28.25 19.81
N LEU A 21 43.87 27.18 19.60
CA LEU A 21 44.32 26.75 18.29
C LEU A 21 43.14 26.12 17.54
N ALA A 22 42.64 26.81 16.51
CA ALA A 22 41.67 26.25 15.58
C ALA A 22 42.33 25.15 14.74
N ALA A 23 42.11 23.90 15.12
CA ALA A 23 42.50 22.75 14.31
C ALA A 23 41.59 22.66 13.08
N CYS A 24 42.17 22.94 11.91
CA CYS A 24 41.52 22.69 10.61
C CYS A 24 41.54 21.18 10.36
N GLY A 25 40.47 20.48 10.73
CA GLY A 25 40.29 19.07 10.39
C GLY A 25 40.00 18.91 8.89
N PRO A 26 40.41 17.80 8.26
CA PRO A 26 40.11 17.53 6.85
C PRO A 26 38.59 17.46 6.66
N LEU A 27 38.05 18.21 5.69
CA LEU A 27 36.67 18.06 5.26
C LEU A 27 36.46 16.63 4.76
N THR A 28 35.68 15.84 5.49
CA THR A 28 35.12 14.60 4.98
C THR A 28 34.20 14.94 3.81
N ALA A 29 34.52 14.45 2.62
CA ALA A 29 33.63 14.54 1.47
C ALA A 29 32.27 13.94 1.85
N ALA A 30 31.18 14.65 1.55
CA ALA A 30 29.84 14.13 1.74
C ALA A 30 29.70 12.82 0.93
N PRO A 31 29.10 11.76 1.50
CA PRO A 31 28.89 10.53 0.77
C PRO A 31 28.10 10.81 -0.51
N THR A 32 28.59 10.32 -1.65
CA THR A 32 27.86 10.37 -2.92
C THR A 32 26.52 9.66 -2.73
N PRO A 33 25.38 10.26 -3.17
CA PRO A 33 24.09 9.59 -3.12
C PRO A 33 24.17 8.24 -3.84
N ALA A 34 23.67 7.19 -3.22
CA ALA A 34 23.54 5.90 -3.88
C ALA A 34 22.48 6.02 -5.00
N PRO A 35 22.63 5.31 -6.13
CA PRO A 35 21.57 5.27 -7.13
C PRO A 35 20.28 4.70 -6.50
N PRO A 36 19.09 5.14 -6.95
CA PRO A 36 17.84 4.51 -6.58
C PRO A 36 17.87 3.00 -6.82
N ALA A 37 17.18 2.24 -5.97
CA ALA A 37 16.98 0.81 -6.22
C ALA A 37 16.16 0.59 -7.50
N ALA A 38 16.30 -0.60 -8.10
CA ALA A 38 15.46 -0.98 -9.24
C ALA A 38 13.98 -1.03 -8.80
N HIS A 39 13.05 -0.81 -9.73
CA HIS A 39 11.61 -0.81 -9.41
C HIS A 39 11.13 -2.12 -8.78
N GLU A 40 11.70 -3.25 -9.21
CA GLU A 40 11.39 -4.56 -8.65
C GLU A 40 11.89 -4.71 -7.20
N ASP A 41 13.05 -4.13 -6.87
CA ASP A 41 13.59 -4.14 -5.52
C ASP A 41 12.80 -3.21 -4.59
N LEU A 42 12.33 -2.06 -5.09
CA LEU A 42 11.39 -1.19 -4.39
C LEU A 42 10.09 -1.93 -4.09
N LEU A 43 9.52 -2.63 -5.08
CA LEU A 43 8.30 -3.42 -4.92
C LEU A 43 8.46 -4.53 -3.88
N ARG A 44 9.59 -5.25 -3.88
CA ARG A 44 9.88 -6.27 -2.86
C ARG A 44 10.09 -5.66 -1.48
N HIS A 45 10.86 -4.58 -1.37
CA HIS A 45 11.19 -3.96 -0.09
C HIS A 45 9.95 -3.42 0.63
N TYR A 46 8.98 -2.86 -0.12
CA TYR A 46 7.75 -2.32 0.43
C TYR A 46 6.54 -3.26 0.30
N ALA A 47 6.75 -4.52 -0.11
CA ALA A 47 5.68 -5.52 -0.15
C ALA A 47 5.12 -5.74 1.27
N PRO A 48 3.80 -5.83 1.47
CA PRO A 48 3.22 -5.84 2.80
C PRO A 48 3.44 -7.14 3.58
N VAL A 49 3.53 -7.03 4.90
CA VAL A 49 3.24 -8.14 5.81
C VAL A 49 1.75 -8.09 6.11
N ILE A 50 1.04 -9.18 5.85
CA ILE A 50 -0.42 -9.21 5.87
C ILE A 50 -0.86 -10.14 6.99
N HIS A 51 -1.52 -9.61 8.01
CA HIS A 51 -2.24 -10.40 9.00
C HIS A 51 -3.71 -10.47 8.60
N GLN A 52 -4.17 -11.63 8.17
CA GLN A 52 -5.51 -11.78 7.63
C GLN A 52 -6.35 -12.70 8.50
N GLY A 53 -7.56 -12.27 8.82
CA GLY A 53 -8.54 -13.12 9.47
C GLY A 53 -9.02 -14.21 8.52
N ALA A 54 -9.13 -15.44 9.00
CA ALA A 54 -9.60 -16.58 8.21
C ALA A 54 -10.63 -17.39 8.99
N ALA A 55 -11.77 -17.65 8.35
CA ALA A 55 -12.82 -18.55 8.81
C ALA A 55 -12.91 -19.81 7.95
N SER A 56 -12.49 -19.73 6.69
CA SER A 56 -12.34 -20.87 5.78
C SER A 56 -11.25 -20.59 4.75
N ASP A 57 -10.99 -21.54 3.85
CA ASP A 57 -10.06 -21.37 2.73
C ASP A 57 -10.57 -20.35 1.69
N GLN A 58 -11.84 -19.93 1.77
CA GLN A 58 -12.39 -18.84 0.96
C GLN A 58 -11.72 -17.50 1.28
N ASP A 59 -11.18 -17.34 2.48
CA ASP A 59 -10.41 -16.15 2.84
C ASP A 59 -8.97 -16.21 2.29
N PHE A 60 -8.49 -17.31 1.69
CA PHE A 60 -7.09 -17.36 1.25
C PHE A 60 -6.79 -16.43 0.07
N LEU A 61 -5.63 -15.77 0.14
CA LEU A 61 -5.11 -14.98 -0.96
C LEU A 61 -4.78 -15.89 -2.14
N THR A 62 -5.17 -15.51 -3.34
CA THR A 62 -4.76 -16.21 -4.56
C THR A 62 -4.70 -15.28 -5.78
N ALA A 63 -4.32 -15.81 -6.93
CA ALA A 63 -4.41 -15.11 -8.21
C ALA A 63 -5.85 -15.06 -8.71
N ALA A 64 -6.21 -14.04 -9.47
CA ALA A 64 -7.52 -13.92 -10.11
C ALA A 64 -7.78 -14.96 -11.21
N ASP A 65 -6.74 -15.62 -11.72
CA ASP A 65 -6.78 -16.75 -12.66
C ASP A 65 -6.38 -18.07 -11.98
N PHE A 66 -6.65 -18.23 -10.68
CA PHE A 66 -6.24 -19.38 -9.85
C PHE A 66 -6.75 -20.74 -10.34
N ASP A 67 -7.80 -20.75 -11.16
CA ASP A 67 -8.40 -21.94 -11.77
C ASP A 67 -7.83 -22.23 -13.18
N GLY A 68 -6.92 -21.39 -13.65
CA GLY A 68 -6.23 -21.51 -14.95
C GLY A 68 -6.96 -20.85 -16.12
N ASN A 69 -8.03 -20.10 -15.89
CA ASN A 69 -8.78 -19.39 -16.93
C ASN A 69 -8.88 -17.86 -16.63
N ARG A 70 -9.61 -17.11 -17.45
CA ARG A 70 -9.86 -15.66 -17.27
C ARG A 70 -11.35 -15.32 -17.41
N VAL A 71 -12.16 -16.19 -16.84
CA VAL A 71 -13.62 -16.07 -16.77
C VAL A 71 -13.91 -15.57 -15.35
N GLY A 72 -14.23 -14.29 -15.23
CA GLY A 72 -14.43 -13.69 -13.90
C GLY A 72 -15.65 -14.27 -13.19
N ASN A 73 -16.63 -14.75 -13.96
CA ASN A 73 -17.95 -15.13 -13.48
C ASN A 73 -18.11 -16.64 -13.23
N ASP A 74 -16.99 -17.36 -13.06
CA ASP A 74 -16.98 -18.75 -12.57
C ASP A 74 -16.03 -18.98 -11.36
N ASN A 75 -15.41 -17.90 -10.86
CA ASN A 75 -14.45 -17.93 -9.76
C ASN A 75 -15.10 -18.40 -8.45
N TRP A 76 -16.36 -18.04 -8.21
CA TRP A 76 -17.09 -18.52 -7.04
C TRP A 76 -17.17 -20.04 -7.06
N GLN A 77 -17.55 -20.67 -8.17
CA GLN A 77 -17.71 -22.12 -8.23
C GLN A 77 -16.38 -22.87 -8.29
N HIS A 78 -15.32 -22.25 -8.82
CA HIS A 78 -14.00 -22.86 -8.92
C HIS A 78 -13.13 -22.73 -7.66
N GLN A 79 -13.46 -21.82 -6.73
CA GLN A 79 -12.72 -21.65 -5.46
C GLN A 79 -12.39 -22.97 -4.73
N PRO A 80 -13.32 -23.95 -4.58
CA PRO A 80 -13.03 -25.18 -3.84
C PRO A 80 -12.01 -26.11 -4.49
N THR A 81 -11.66 -25.91 -5.75
CA THR A 81 -10.81 -26.82 -6.54
C THR A 81 -9.62 -26.16 -7.22
N GLY A 82 -9.59 -24.83 -7.29
CA GLY A 82 -8.48 -24.09 -7.91
C GLY A 82 -7.24 -24.01 -7.01
N ASP A 83 -6.16 -23.42 -7.54
CA ASP A 83 -4.89 -23.27 -6.82
C ASP A 83 -4.92 -22.04 -5.91
N LEU A 84 -5.16 -22.25 -4.61
CA LEU A 84 -5.18 -21.16 -3.62
C LEU A 84 -3.78 -20.79 -3.10
N SER A 85 -2.73 -20.98 -3.90
CA SER A 85 -1.38 -20.51 -3.57
C SER A 85 -1.33 -18.98 -3.50
N ALA A 86 -0.65 -18.45 -2.48
CA ALA A 86 -0.71 -17.02 -2.18
C ALA A 86 0.02 -16.14 -3.19
N TYR A 87 -0.73 -15.22 -3.81
CA TYR A 87 -0.22 -14.18 -4.69
C TYR A 87 -0.68 -12.80 -4.23
N VAL A 88 0.18 -11.80 -4.44
CA VAL A 88 -0.14 -10.39 -4.22
C VAL A 88 0.19 -9.63 -5.49
N TYR A 89 -0.76 -8.86 -6.00
CA TYR A 89 -0.54 -8.04 -7.17
C TYR A 89 0.21 -6.78 -6.79
N GLY A 90 1.23 -6.39 -7.56
CA GLY A 90 2.08 -5.24 -7.32
C GLY A 90 2.19 -4.32 -8.53
N SER A 91 2.31 -3.01 -8.27
CA SER A 91 2.53 -1.98 -9.28
C SER A 91 3.35 -0.83 -8.69
N LEU A 92 4.23 -0.24 -9.49
CA LEU A 92 5.00 0.93 -9.11
C LEU A 92 4.77 2.06 -10.11
N ILE A 93 4.47 3.24 -9.59
CA ILE A 93 4.43 4.50 -10.34
C ILE A 93 5.42 5.47 -9.70
N GLU A 94 6.13 6.23 -10.52
CA GLU A 94 7.21 7.12 -10.08
C GLU A 94 7.02 8.53 -10.63
N THR A 95 7.13 9.51 -9.74
CA THR A 95 7.26 10.93 -10.10
C THR A 95 8.69 11.39 -9.87
N GLU A 96 9.02 12.64 -10.20
CA GLU A 96 10.31 13.24 -9.86
C GLU A 96 10.61 13.20 -8.35
N SER A 97 9.59 13.10 -7.49
CA SER A 97 9.73 13.28 -6.04
C SER A 97 9.32 12.08 -5.19
N HIS A 98 8.49 11.18 -5.71
CA HIS A 98 7.91 10.08 -4.94
C HIS A 98 7.81 8.79 -5.76
N TRP A 99 7.82 7.66 -5.06
CA TRP A 99 7.31 6.38 -5.55
C TRP A 99 5.95 6.09 -4.91
N PHE A 100 5.06 5.52 -5.71
CA PHE A 100 3.74 5.05 -5.32
C PHE A 100 3.71 3.55 -5.58
N LEU A 101 3.79 2.76 -4.52
CA LEU A 101 3.79 1.31 -4.59
C LEU A 101 2.41 0.79 -4.22
N PHE A 102 1.71 0.23 -5.21
CA PHE A 102 0.36 -0.25 -5.06
C PHE A 102 0.36 -1.77 -4.98
N TYR A 103 -0.39 -2.31 -4.03
CA TYR A 103 -0.58 -3.74 -3.86
C TYR A 103 -2.06 -4.08 -3.79
N ALA A 104 -2.48 -5.15 -4.45
CA ALA A 104 -3.86 -5.63 -4.44
C ALA A 104 -3.91 -7.10 -4.02
N LEU A 105 -4.91 -7.42 -3.19
CA LEU A 105 -5.21 -8.73 -2.65
C LEU A 105 -6.46 -9.24 -3.32
N PHE A 106 -6.44 -10.46 -3.85
CA PHE A 106 -7.61 -11.05 -4.50
C PHE A 106 -8.12 -12.26 -3.72
N HIS A 107 -9.44 -12.34 -3.61
CA HIS A 107 -10.17 -13.47 -3.05
C HIS A 107 -11.26 -13.87 -4.05
N PRO A 108 -11.46 -15.17 -4.33
CA PRO A 108 -12.51 -15.59 -5.26
C PRO A 108 -13.94 -15.30 -4.78
N ARG A 109 -14.13 -15.11 -3.47
CA ARG A 109 -15.43 -14.92 -2.83
C ARG A 109 -15.35 -13.88 -1.72
N ASP A 110 -16.18 -12.85 -1.76
CA ASP A 110 -16.59 -12.08 -0.57
C ASP A 110 -17.84 -12.76 0.01
N TYR A 111 -17.83 -13.04 1.30
CA TYR A 111 -18.91 -13.76 1.94
C TYR A 111 -19.21 -13.22 3.34
N THR A 112 -20.16 -13.83 4.04
CA THR A 112 -20.54 -13.43 5.40
C THR A 112 -20.69 -14.64 6.30
N PRO A 113 -20.72 -14.47 7.64
CA PRO A 113 -21.10 -15.54 8.55
C PRO A 113 -22.50 -16.10 8.28
N GLU A 114 -23.44 -15.24 7.87
CA GLU A 114 -24.78 -15.62 7.44
C GLU A 114 -24.74 -16.28 6.05
N PRO A 115 -25.64 -17.24 5.75
CA PRO A 115 -25.77 -17.80 4.42
C PRO A 115 -25.96 -16.71 3.35
N CYS A 116 -25.28 -16.82 2.22
CA CYS A 116 -25.32 -15.78 1.18
C CYS A 116 -26.72 -15.52 0.60
N ALA A 117 -27.61 -16.51 0.62
CA ALA A 117 -29.01 -16.33 0.24
C ALA A 117 -29.81 -15.40 1.18
N GLU A 118 -29.30 -15.18 2.38
CA GLU A 118 -29.91 -14.34 3.43
C GLU A 118 -29.10 -13.07 3.69
N SER A 119 -27.93 -12.94 3.07
CA SER A 119 -26.98 -11.83 3.25
C SER A 119 -26.94 -10.94 2.01
N GLY A 120 -26.86 -9.63 2.23
CA GLY A 120 -26.60 -8.65 1.16
C GLY A 120 -25.11 -8.37 0.94
N GLY A 121 -24.22 -9.05 1.68
CA GLY A 121 -22.78 -8.80 1.66
C GLY A 121 -21.99 -9.73 0.73
N CYS A 122 -22.50 -10.92 0.41
CA CYS A 122 -21.75 -11.85 -0.43
C CYS A 122 -21.67 -11.38 -1.88
N HIS A 123 -20.54 -11.65 -2.53
CA HIS A 123 -20.39 -11.58 -3.98
C HIS A 123 -19.19 -12.36 -4.50
N GLU A 124 -19.25 -12.74 -5.77
CA GLU A 124 -18.12 -13.28 -6.52
C GLU A 124 -17.03 -12.24 -6.75
N ASN A 125 -15.80 -12.73 -6.65
CA ASN A 125 -14.58 -11.95 -6.67
C ASN A 125 -14.52 -10.96 -5.50
N ASP A 126 -13.32 -10.65 -5.08
CA ASP A 126 -13.06 -9.51 -4.22
C ASP A 126 -11.63 -9.05 -4.47
N MET A 127 -11.45 -7.75 -4.57
CA MET A 127 -10.13 -7.17 -4.68
C MET A 127 -10.05 -5.90 -3.87
N GLU A 128 -9.29 -5.98 -2.79
CA GLU A 128 -8.98 -4.87 -1.90
C GLU A 128 -7.51 -4.49 -2.07
N SER A 129 -7.17 -3.23 -1.84
CA SER A 129 -5.84 -2.70 -2.18
C SER A 129 -5.24 -1.79 -1.13
N LEU A 130 -3.92 -1.59 -1.23
CA LEU A 130 -3.17 -0.60 -0.46
C LEU A 130 -2.13 0.11 -1.33
N GLN A 131 -1.75 1.32 -0.94
CA GLN A 131 -0.70 2.10 -1.58
C GLN A 131 0.27 2.65 -0.54
N VAL A 132 1.55 2.32 -0.69
CA VAL A 132 2.65 2.92 0.07
C VAL A 132 3.18 4.11 -0.73
N ILE A 133 3.20 5.28 -0.10
CA ILE A 133 3.76 6.49 -0.70
C ILE A 133 5.11 6.78 -0.05
N VAL A 134 6.15 6.85 -0.89
CA VAL A 134 7.53 6.96 -0.45
C VAL A 134 8.17 8.21 -1.08
N ALA A 135 8.62 9.13 -0.24
CA ALA A 135 9.35 10.31 -0.68
C ALA A 135 10.80 9.95 -1.02
N LYS A 136 11.30 10.40 -2.17
CA LYS A 136 12.71 10.24 -2.52
C LYS A 136 13.55 11.20 -1.70
N ASP A 137 14.60 10.68 -1.07
CA ASP A 137 15.53 11.47 -0.25
C ASP A 137 17.01 11.26 -0.63
N GLY A 138 17.25 10.61 -1.78
CA GLY A 138 18.59 10.28 -2.27
C GLY A 138 19.16 8.96 -1.72
N THR A 139 18.42 8.25 -0.87
CA THR A 139 18.74 6.86 -0.51
C THR A 139 18.09 5.87 -1.50
N PRO A 140 18.56 4.60 -1.55
CA PRO A 140 18.03 3.62 -2.51
C PRO A 140 16.54 3.32 -2.35
N PHE A 141 16.02 3.40 -1.12
CA PHE A 141 14.63 3.09 -0.79
C PHE A 141 13.80 4.32 -0.41
N GLY A 142 14.42 5.47 -0.16
CA GLY A 142 13.70 6.68 0.24
C GLY A 142 13.12 6.61 1.64
N ARG A 143 12.13 7.45 1.88
CA ARG A 143 11.44 7.60 3.16
C ARG A 143 9.94 7.40 2.99
N PRO A 144 9.35 6.30 3.51
CA PRO A 144 7.91 6.10 3.52
C PRO A 144 7.21 7.21 4.29
N ILE A 145 6.18 7.82 3.71
CA ILE A 145 5.46 8.95 4.32
C ILE A 145 4.01 8.63 4.67
N ALA A 146 3.35 7.81 3.86
CA ALA A 146 1.95 7.46 4.03
C ALA A 146 1.68 6.03 3.58
N LEU A 147 0.65 5.45 4.19
CA LEU A 147 0.00 4.23 3.73
C LEU A 147 -1.48 4.58 3.52
N GLU A 148 -1.98 4.31 2.32
CA GLU A 148 -3.41 4.33 2.02
C GLU A 148 -3.90 2.88 1.91
N THR A 149 -5.06 2.55 2.49
CA THR A 149 -5.66 1.21 2.38
C THR A 149 -7.13 1.32 1.98
N LEU A 150 -7.65 0.28 1.33
CA LEU A 150 -9.05 0.17 0.95
C LEU A 150 -9.75 -0.83 1.88
N ALA A 151 -10.96 -0.50 2.34
CA ALA A 151 -11.87 -1.45 2.92
C ALA A 151 -13.31 -1.08 2.59
N HIS A 152 -14.06 -1.99 1.95
CA HIS A 152 -15.47 -1.80 1.62
C HIS A 152 -15.70 -0.55 0.78
N SER A 153 -14.87 -0.35 -0.25
CA SER A 153 -14.84 0.86 -1.10
C SER A 153 -14.40 2.16 -0.41
N HIS A 154 -13.93 2.11 0.84
CA HIS A 154 -13.44 3.29 1.55
C HIS A 154 -11.91 3.37 1.60
N ILE A 155 -11.35 4.55 1.26
CA ILE A 155 -9.90 4.78 1.31
C ILE A 155 -9.51 5.42 2.65
N TYR A 156 -8.57 4.78 3.33
CA TYR A 156 -8.07 5.19 4.65
C TYR A 156 -6.62 5.65 4.59
N LEU A 157 -6.33 6.83 5.17
CA LEU A 157 -4.97 7.39 5.20
C LEU A 157 -4.29 7.18 6.57
N TYR A 158 -3.08 6.63 6.56
CA TYR A 158 -2.25 6.39 7.74
C TYR A 158 -0.87 7.07 7.63
N ARG A 159 -0.30 7.44 8.78
CA ARG A 159 1.05 8.00 8.88
C ARG A 159 2.11 6.91 8.88
N LEU A 160 3.12 7.09 8.06
CA LEU A 160 4.44 6.47 8.24
C LEU A 160 5.49 7.51 8.66
N ASP A 161 5.20 8.79 8.44
CA ASP A 161 6.08 9.89 8.82
C ASP A 161 5.34 11.04 9.54
N ARG A 162 6.06 11.71 10.45
CA ARG A 162 5.53 12.83 11.25
C ARG A 162 5.17 14.05 10.41
N SER A 163 5.76 14.22 9.24
CA SER A 163 5.53 15.34 8.34
C SER A 163 4.19 15.26 7.62
N LEU A 164 3.61 14.06 7.45
CA LEU A 164 2.33 13.88 6.77
C LEU A 164 1.24 14.75 7.43
N ARG A 165 0.37 15.35 6.64
CA ARG A 165 -0.83 16.04 7.14
C ARG A 165 -2.01 15.52 6.33
N GLY A 166 -3.18 15.42 6.98
CA GLY A 166 -4.40 15.09 6.25
C GLY A 166 -4.79 16.23 5.32
N GLY A 167 -5.40 15.88 4.20
CA GLY A 167 -6.02 16.81 3.25
C GLY A 167 -7.53 16.57 3.27
N ALA A 168 -8.07 16.10 2.15
CA ALA A 168 -9.46 15.65 2.07
C ALA A 168 -9.73 14.42 2.95
N LEU A 169 -8.72 13.57 3.17
CA LEU A 169 -8.83 12.42 4.06
C LEU A 169 -8.29 12.73 5.47
N PRO A 170 -9.05 12.39 6.53
CA PRO A 170 -8.53 12.44 7.88
C PRO A 170 -7.52 11.31 8.10
N VAL A 171 -6.39 11.63 8.73
CA VAL A 171 -5.42 10.62 9.13
C VAL A 171 -6.00 9.73 10.23
N LYS A 172 -6.06 8.42 9.99
CA LYS A 172 -6.66 7.42 10.88
C LYS A 172 -5.73 6.87 11.95
N GLY A 173 -4.42 7.12 11.85
CA GLY A 173 -3.45 6.67 12.84
C GLY A 173 -2.05 6.54 12.27
N TRP A 174 -1.23 5.76 12.97
CA TRP A 174 0.10 5.33 12.54
C TRP A 174 0.03 3.93 11.96
N ALA A 175 0.63 3.74 10.78
CA ALA A 175 0.98 2.44 10.26
C ALA A 175 2.35 2.02 10.81
N ALA A 176 2.62 0.72 10.82
CA ALA A 176 3.89 0.16 11.26
C ALA A 176 4.62 -0.47 10.09
N LEU A 177 5.96 -0.55 10.20
CA LEU A 177 6.83 -1.26 9.28
C LEU A 177 7.52 -2.40 10.01
N ASP A 178 7.67 -3.54 9.33
CA ASP A 178 8.50 -4.69 9.70
C ASP A 178 9.64 -4.77 8.68
N GLU A 179 10.86 -4.36 9.05
CA GLU A 179 12.04 -4.38 8.15
C GLU A 179 11.84 -3.66 6.78
N GLY A 180 10.94 -2.69 6.72
CA GLY A 180 10.59 -1.94 5.49
C GLY A 180 9.22 -2.32 4.92
N HIS A 181 8.70 -3.49 5.28
CA HIS A 181 7.39 -3.97 4.87
C HIS A 181 6.28 -3.29 5.65
N PRO A 182 5.29 -2.63 5.03
CA PRO A 182 4.12 -2.14 5.75
C PRO A 182 3.33 -3.32 6.34
N ILE A 183 2.95 -3.19 7.61
CA ILE A 183 2.09 -4.19 8.27
C ILE A 183 0.63 -3.76 8.08
N VAL A 184 -0.18 -4.67 7.53
CA VAL A 184 -1.62 -4.48 7.35
C VAL A 184 -2.42 -5.59 7.99
N TRP A 185 -3.68 -5.28 8.34
CA TRP A 185 -4.64 -6.23 8.88
C TRP A 185 -5.83 -6.30 7.94
N VAL A 186 -6.21 -7.51 7.57
CA VAL A 186 -7.28 -7.80 6.61
C VAL A 186 -8.42 -8.49 7.34
N GLU A 187 -9.62 -7.93 7.23
CA GLU A 187 -10.82 -8.48 7.86
C GLU A 187 -11.09 -9.90 7.36
N THR A 188 -11.67 -10.73 8.23
CA THR A 188 -12.26 -12.00 7.80
C THR A 188 -13.49 -11.72 6.96
N TYR A 189 -13.76 -12.56 5.97
CA TYR A 189 -14.95 -12.55 5.11
C TYR A 189 -14.98 -11.47 4.03
N GLY A 190 -15.04 -10.19 4.40
CA GLY A 190 -15.16 -9.07 3.45
C GLY A 190 -13.84 -8.32 3.21
N HIS A 191 -12.73 -8.91 3.65
CA HIS A 191 -11.34 -8.57 3.30
C HIS A 191 -10.88 -7.11 3.35
N GLY A 192 -11.60 -6.23 4.05
CA GLY A 192 -11.20 -4.85 4.23
C GLY A 192 -9.79 -4.72 4.81
N ILE A 193 -8.93 -3.91 4.17
CA ILE A 193 -7.53 -3.72 4.55
C ILE A 193 -7.38 -2.48 5.44
N TYR A 194 -6.69 -2.65 6.56
CA TYR A 194 -6.44 -1.57 7.51
C TYR A 194 -4.96 -1.48 7.88
N GLY A 195 -4.41 -0.26 7.87
CA GLY A 195 -3.07 0.06 8.37
C GLY A 195 -2.94 0.09 9.91
N ARG A 196 -3.89 -0.52 10.64
CA ARG A 196 -3.88 -0.61 12.11
C ARG A 196 -4.37 -1.98 12.56
N ARG A 197 -3.91 -2.42 13.73
CA ARG A 197 -4.30 -3.70 14.31
C ARG A 197 -5.81 -3.84 14.48
N LEU A 198 -6.36 -4.92 13.96
CA LEU A 198 -7.74 -5.36 14.17
C LEU A 198 -7.80 -6.53 15.16
N ARG A 199 -9.01 -6.83 15.63
CA ARG A 199 -9.32 -8.12 16.24
C ARG A 199 -9.78 -9.05 15.13
N LEU A 200 -8.89 -9.93 14.72
CA LEU A 200 -9.16 -10.93 13.68
C LEU A 200 -9.71 -12.20 14.33
N GLY A 201 -10.51 -12.95 13.58
CA GLY A 201 -11.03 -14.24 14.02
C GLY A 201 -11.95 -14.89 12.99
N PRO A 202 -12.18 -16.21 13.08
CA PRO A 202 -11.77 -17.09 14.18
C PRO A 202 -10.29 -17.48 14.19
N SER A 203 -9.59 -17.45 13.05
CA SER A 203 -8.16 -17.75 12.93
C SER A 203 -7.41 -16.64 12.18
N VAL A 204 -6.07 -16.72 12.12
CA VAL A 204 -5.24 -15.73 11.42
C VAL A 204 -4.19 -16.41 10.56
N VAL A 205 -4.13 -16.05 9.28
CA VAL A 205 -3.01 -16.38 8.40
C VAL A 205 -2.14 -15.14 8.24
N THR A 206 -0.85 -15.28 8.51
CA THR A 206 0.13 -14.22 8.29
C THR A 206 0.92 -14.48 7.01
N TYR A 207 0.73 -13.63 6.00
CA TYR A 207 1.45 -13.72 4.73
C TYR A 207 2.65 -12.78 4.69
N ARG A 208 3.75 -13.26 4.11
CA ARG A 208 5.01 -12.52 3.96
C ARG A 208 5.54 -12.62 2.53
N PRO A 209 6.18 -11.55 2.01
CA PRO A 209 6.73 -11.57 0.66
C PRO A 209 7.83 -12.62 0.54
N GLY A 210 7.84 -13.36 -0.55
CA GLY A 210 8.87 -14.33 -0.88
C GLY A 210 8.90 -14.69 -2.36
N ASP A 211 9.82 -15.59 -2.73
CA ASP A 211 10.03 -16.00 -4.12
C ASP A 211 9.05 -17.09 -4.58
N VAL A 212 8.31 -17.68 -3.64
CA VAL A 212 7.35 -18.76 -3.88
C VAL A 212 5.97 -18.38 -3.37
N ALA A 213 4.95 -18.79 -4.12
CA ALA A 213 3.57 -18.76 -3.65
C ALA A 213 3.30 -20.06 -2.90
N GLN A 214 2.86 -19.95 -1.65
CA GLN A 214 2.49 -21.09 -0.82
C GLN A 214 0.99 -21.10 -0.59
N LEU A 215 0.39 -22.28 -0.68
CA LEU A 215 -0.93 -22.57 -0.12
C LEU A 215 -0.80 -22.65 1.41
N PRO A 216 -1.60 -21.92 2.20
CA PRO A 216 -1.64 -22.10 3.65
C PRO A 216 -1.97 -23.56 4.02
N ALA A 217 -1.25 -24.13 4.99
CA ALA A 217 -1.51 -25.51 5.44
C ALA A 217 -2.76 -25.62 6.34
N GLY A 218 -3.23 -24.49 6.88
CA GLY A 218 -4.42 -24.36 7.68
C GLY A 218 -4.88 -22.91 7.80
N LEU A 219 -5.89 -22.68 8.64
CA LEU A 219 -6.49 -21.36 8.86
C LEU A 219 -5.72 -20.50 9.87
N ASP A 220 -4.77 -21.09 10.60
CA ASP A 220 -3.96 -20.42 11.63
C ASP A 220 -2.48 -20.68 11.34
N GLU A 221 -1.85 -19.76 10.61
CA GLU A 221 -0.49 -19.89 10.11
C GLU A 221 0.31 -18.62 10.43
N GLU A 222 1.48 -18.77 11.02
CA GLU A 222 2.31 -17.63 11.44
C GLU A 222 3.16 -17.02 10.31
N ALA A 223 3.38 -17.78 9.22
CA ALA A 223 4.14 -17.33 8.07
C ALA A 223 3.85 -18.17 6.81
N VAL A 224 3.11 -17.61 5.87
CA VAL A 224 2.90 -18.15 4.52
C VAL A 224 3.61 -17.23 3.52
N SER A 225 4.46 -17.79 2.66
CA SER A 225 5.11 -17.02 1.60
C SER A 225 4.12 -16.71 0.48
N TYR A 226 4.03 -15.45 0.06
CA TYR A 226 3.35 -15.06 -1.17
C TYR A 226 4.34 -14.57 -2.22
N ARG A 227 4.02 -14.79 -3.49
CA ARG A 227 4.79 -14.24 -4.62
C ARG A 227 4.10 -12.98 -5.16
N LEU A 228 4.90 -11.98 -5.53
CA LEU A 228 4.39 -10.81 -6.24
C LEU A 228 4.05 -11.13 -7.69
N LEU A 229 2.90 -10.63 -8.17
CA LEU A 229 2.50 -10.61 -9.58
C LEU A 229 2.45 -9.18 -10.08
N SER A 230 2.99 -8.89 -11.25
CA SER A 230 2.90 -7.55 -11.85
C SER A 230 1.48 -7.28 -12.34
N ILE A 231 0.80 -6.25 -11.82
CA ILE A 231 -0.52 -5.82 -12.33
C ILE A 231 -0.42 -5.51 -13.83
N TYR A 232 0.66 -4.86 -14.24
CA TYR A 232 0.89 -4.45 -15.63
C TYR A 232 1.02 -5.66 -16.59
N GLU A 233 1.59 -6.76 -16.14
CA GLU A 233 1.80 -7.95 -16.98
C GLU A 233 0.65 -8.96 -16.90
N THR A 234 -0.13 -8.94 -15.82
CA THR A 234 -1.12 -10.00 -15.53
C THR A 234 -2.57 -9.55 -15.71
N LEU A 235 -2.94 -8.36 -15.24
CA LEU A 235 -4.32 -7.86 -15.28
C LEU A 235 -4.49 -6.81 -16.38
N TRP A 236 -3.59 -5.83 -16.43
CA TRP A 236 -3.67 -4.69 -17.33
C TRP A 236 -3.79 -5.02 -18.83
N PRO A 237 -3.14 -6.09 -19.38
CA PRO A 237 -3.27 -6.41 -20.80
C PRO A 237 -4.71 -6.74 -21.21
N TYR A 238 -5.54 -7.15 -20.24
CA TYR A 238 -6.91 -7.61 -20.43
C TYR A 238 -7.94 -6.54 -20.03
N ARG A 239 -7.51 -5.33 -19.67
CA ARG A 239 -8.36 -4.22 -19.16
C ARG A 239 -9.56 -3.83 -20.03
N ALA A 240 -9.54 -4.22 -21.30
CA ALA A 240 -10.59 -3.95 -22.27
C ALA A 240 -11.48 -5.18 -22.57
N GLU A 241 -11.14 -6.35 -22.02
CA GLU A 241 -11.93 -7.58 -22.16
C GLU A 241 -13.10 -7.54 -21.19
N MET A 242 -14.25 -7.10 -21.69
CA MET A 242 -15.44 -6.85 -20.88
C MET A 242 -16.67 -7.65 -21.32
N GLY A 243 -17.51 -8.00 -20.35
CA GLY A 243 -18.83 -8.58 -20.53
C GLY A 243 -18.89 -10.07 -20.17
N PRO A 244 -20.05 -10.72 -20.33
CA PRO A 244 -20.28 -12.06 -19.78
C PRO A 244 -19.28 -13.11 -20.26
N GLY A 245 -18.68 -13.82 -19.31
CA GLY A 245 -17.66 -14.84 -19.56
C GLY A 245 -16.29 -14.25 -19.93
N ARG A 246 -16.05 -12.96 -19.62
CA ARG A 246 -14.75 -12.30 -19.75
C ARG A 246 -14.15 -12.11 -18.37
N PHE A 247 -12.98 -11.48 -18.33
CA PHE A 247 -12.31 -11.29 -17.05
C PHE A 247 -12.92 -10.14 -16.25
N PHE A 248 -13.39 -9.11 -16.94
CA PHE A 248 -13.86 -7.88 -16.34
C PHE A 248 -15.23 -7.45 -16.90
N ASP A 249 -15.87 -6.47 -16.27
CA ASP A 249 -17.08 -5.80 -16.76
C ASP A 249 -17.17 -4.37 -16.19
N LYS A 250 -18.35 -3.75 -16.27
CA LYS A 250 -18.69 -2.37 -15.89
C LYS A 250 -17.79 -1.34 -16.58
N PRO A 251 -17.99 -1.08 -17.87
CA PRO A 251 -17.22 -0.08 -18.59
C PRO A 251 -17.36 1.30 -17.94
N PHE A 252 -16.24 2.01 -17.78
CA PHE A 252 -16.21 3.42 -17.42
C PHE A 252 -15.21 4.17 -18.30
N SER A 253 -15.43 5.48 -18.48
CA SER A 253 -14.54 6.33 -19.27
C SER A 253 -13.48 6.98 -18.37
N TYR A 254 -12.21 6.73 -18.68
CA TYR A 254 -11.07 7.40 -18.07
C TYR A 254 -10.23 8.09 -19.15
N ARG A 255 -10.14 9.42 -19.10
CA ARG A 255 -9.41 10.25 -20.09
C ARG A 255 -9.78 9.95 -21.55
N GLY A 256 -11.05 9.63 -21.81
CA GLY A 256 -11.57 9.33 -23.14
C GLY A 256 -11.38 7.88 -23.61
N GLN A 257 -10.73 7.04 -22.79
CA GLN A 257 -10.59 5.60 -23.02
C GLN A 257 -11.60 4.84 -22.17
N VAL A 258 -12.14 3.73 -22.70
CA VAL A 258 -13.05 2.85 -21.94
C VAL A 258 -12.23 1.78 -21.24
N LEU A 259 -12.42 1.67 -19.92
CA LEU A 259 -11.79 0.68 -19.05
C LEU A 259 -12.84 -0.10 -18.28
N ALA A 260 -12.51 -1.30 -17.83
CA ALA A 260 -13.39 -2.11 -16.97
C ALA A 260 -13.26 -1.69 -15.50
N ALA A 261 -14.37 -1.33 -14.85
CA ALA A 261 -14.36 -0.93 -13.45
C ALA A 261 -14.34 -2.13 -12.49
N ALA A 262 -14.86 -3.29 -12.92
CA ALA A 262 -15.05 -4.44 -12.05
C ALA A 262 -14.62 -5.75 -12.71
N PHE A 263 -14.40 -6.79 -11.90
CA PHE A 263 -14.41 -8.16 -12.38
C PHE A 263 -15.82 -8.53 -12.84
N ASP A 264 -15.94 -9.31 -13.92
CA ASP A 264 -17.21 -9.88 -14.39
C ASP A 264 -17.65 -10.92 -13.36
N GLY A 265 -18.64 -10.65 -12.53
CA GLY A 265 -19.02 -11.57 -11.45
C GLY A 265 -20.54 -11.62 -11.30
N ASP A 266 -21.10 -12.80 -11.11
CA ASP A 266 -22.56 -12.97 -11.15
C ASP A 266 -23.17 -13.65 -9.90
N ASP A 267 -22.38 -14.34 -9.09
CA ASP A 267 -22.86 -14.92 -7.85
C ASP A 267 -23.07 -13.86 -6.75
N TRP A 268 -24.26 -13.88 -6.16
CA TRP A 268 -24.72 -13.02 -5.05
C TRP A 268 -24.68 -11.50 -5.28
N GLY A 269 -24.20 -11.05 -6.44
CA GLY A 269 -24.30 -9.67 -6.88
C GLY A 269 -23.49 -9.41 -8.15
N GLN A 270 -24.06 -8.62 -9.07
CA GLN A 270 -23.42 -8.36 -10.36
C GLN A 270 -22.24 -7.37 -10.26
N ASP A 271 -21.06 -7.82 -10.71
CA ASP A 271 -19.76 -7.16 -10.87
C ASP A 271 -19.37 -6.29 -9.67
N LYS A 272 -19.41 -6.86 -8.47
CA LYS A 272 -19.23 -6.10 -7.22
C LYS A 272 -17.77 -5.78 -6.90
N ALA A 273 -16.84 -6.66 -7.29
CA ALA A 273 -15.42 -6.47 -7.05
C ALA A 273 -14.79 -5.53 -8.07
N ASN A 274 -14.18 -4.45 -7.61
CA ASN A 274 -13.52 -3.48 -8.49
C ASN A 274 -12.16 -4.00 -8.99
N THR A 275 -11.74 -3.55 -10.17
CA THR A 275 -10.34 -3.68 -10.61
C THR A 275 -9.46 -2.65 -9.91
N PRO A 276 -8.11 -2.80 -9.92
CA PRO A 276 -7.21 -1.80 -9.33
C PRO A 276 -7.42 -0.37 -9.87
N TRP A 277 -7.76 -0.24 -11.15
CA TRP A 277 -8.06 1.04 -11.80
C TRP A 277 -9.54 1.41 -11.77
N GLY A 278 -10.40 0.57 -11.23
CA GLY A 278 -11.86 0.74 -11.20
C GLY A 278 -12.40 1.35 -9.90
N TYR A 279 -11.58 1.47 -8.85
CA TYR A 279 -12.02 1.98 -7.56
C TYR A 279 -12.61 3.39 -7.64
N ASP A 280 -13.74 3.56 -6.96
CA ASP A 280 -14.31 4.85 -6.65
C ASP A 280 -13.39 5.66 -5.73
N GLN A 281 -13.59 6.97 -5.72
CA GLN A 281 -12.84 7.89 -4.88
C GLN A 281 -13.60 8.10 -3.57
N GLU A 282 -12.88 8.11 -2.44
CA GLU A 282 -13.50 8.17 -1.11
C GLU A 282 -14.34 9.43 -0.87
N THR A 283 -13.93 10.57 -1.42
CA THR A 283 -14.57 11.85 -1.09
C THR A 283 -14.51 12.87 -2.21
N GLY A 284 -15.62 13.60 -2.37
CA GLY A 284 -15.77 14.71 -3.31
C GLY A 284 -15.67 14.31 -4.78
N ASP A 285 -15.73 15.32 -5.65
CA ASP A 285 -15.74 15.15 -7.11
C ASP A 285 -14.43 15.63 -7.77
N VAL A 286 -13.38 15.86 -6.97
CA VAL A 286 -12.08 16.39 -7.44
C VAL A 286 -11.27 15.31 -8.15
N LEU A 287 -11.32 14.09 -7.64
CA LEU A 287 -10.70 12.92 -8.24
C LEU A 287 -11.73 12.18 -9.09
N SER A 288 -11.28 11.64 -10.21
CA SER A 288 -12.07 10.73 -11.05
C SER A 288 -11.92 9.30 -10.55
N ARG A 289 -12.91 8.44 -10.81
CA ARG A 289 -12.76 6.98 -10.66
C ARG A 289 -11.44 6.53 -11.29
N GLY A 290 -10.70 5.68 -10.59
CA GLY A 290 -9.39 5.18 -11.02
C GLY A 290 -8.21 6.10 -10.74
N ASP A 291 -8.39 7.38 -10.35
CA ASP A 291 -7.26 8.29 -10.07
C ASP A 291 -6.36 7.76 -8.95
N TRP A 292 -6.91 7.06 -7.95
CA TRP A 292 -6.11 6.47 -6.87
C TRP A 292 -4.98 5.55 -7.36
N PHE A 293 -5.24 4.79 -8.43
CA PHE A 293 -4.26 3.90 -9.05
C PHE A 293 -3.57 4.51 -10.28
N LEU A 294 -4.32 5.12 -11.20
CA LEU A 294 -3.81 5.61 -12.48
C LEU A 294 -3.10 6.97 -12.37
N ASP A 295 -3.51 7.83 -11.43
CA ASP A 295 -2.93 9.15 -11.18
C ASP A 295 -2.63 9.36 -9.68
N PRO A 296 -1.79 8.50 -9.08
CA PRO A 296 -1.64 8.45 -7.62
C PRO A 296 -0.99 9.72 -7.04
N ALA A 297 -0.22 10.47 -7.83
CA ALA A 297 0.31 11.76 -7.38
C ALA A 297 -0.80 12.82 -7.27
N LYS A 298 -1.74 12.87 -8.22
CA LYS A 298 -2.92 13.75 -8.11
C LYS A 298 -3.79 13.30 -6.93
N ALA A 299 -4.03 12.00 -6.78
CA ALA A 299 -4.83 11.46 -5.69
C ALA A 299 -4.23 11.80 -4.32
N PHE A 300 -2.94 11.52 -4.12
CA PHE A 300 -2.25 11.81 -2.86
C PHE A 300 -2.19 13.30 -2.51
N ALA A 301 -2.04 14.18 -3.51
CA ALA A 301 -2.07 15.63 -3.29
C ALA A 301 -3.44 16.15 -2.82
N TYR A 302 -4.51 15.39 -3.09
CA TYR A 302 -5.86 15.68 -2.63
C TYR A 302 -6.17 15.01 -1.28
N HIS A 303 -5.87 13.71 -1.16
CA HIS A 303 -6.09 12.93 0.05
C HIS A 303 -5.30 13.48 1.25
N ALA A 304 -4.04 13.83 1.01
CA ALA A 304 -3.12 14.37 2.00
C ALA A 304 -2.71 15.80 1.66
N ALA A 305 -2.10 16.48 2.62
CA ALA A 305 -1.37 17.72 2.39
C ALA A 305 0.13 17.40 2.43
N PRO A 306 0.75 16.96 1.31
CA PRO A 306 2.17 16.65 1.27
C PRO A 306 2.98 17.88 1.68
N THR A 307 4.06 17.65 2.43
CA THR A 307 4.96 18.71 2.88
C THR A 307 6.33 18.55 2.21
N GLY A 308 7.02 19.67 1.99
CA GLY A 308 8.30 19.68 1.27
C GLY A 308 8.13 19.60 -0.24
N THR A 309 9.11 19.01 -0.92
CA THR A 309 9.11 18.88 -2.39
C THR A 309 8.10 17.82 -2.83
N PHE A 310 7.14 18.22 -3.65
CA PHE A 310 6.14 17.33 -4.24
C PHE A 310 5.98 17.64 -5.73
N SER A 311 6.00 16.62 -6.57
CA SER A 311 5.86 16.73 -8.02
C SER A 311 4.82 15.73 -8.51
N THR A 312 3.92 16.19 -9.37
CA THR A 312 2.95 15.36 -10.11
C THR A 312 3.47 14.95 -11.48
N ARG A 313 4.72 15.30 -11.82
CA ARG A 313 5.34 14.90 -13.07
C ARG A 313 5.87 13.48 -12.98
N TYR A 314 5.26 12.58 -13.74
CA TYR A 314 5.66 11.18 -13.81
C TYR A 314 6.98 11.00 -14.59
N LEU A 315 7.87 10.20 -14.00
CA LEU A 315 9.05 9.63 -14.66
C LEU A 315 8.74 8.23 -15.20
N TYR A 316 7.86 7.50 -14.50
CA TYR A 316 7.39 6.19 -14.88
C TYR A 316 5.94 6.01 -14.46
N ASN A 317 5.04 5.90 -15.45
CA ASN A 317 3.64 5.51 -15.26
C ASN A 317 3.21 4.75 -16.52
N PRO A 318 3.40 3.42 -16.57
CA PRO A 318 3.17 2.65 -17.78
C PRO A 318 1.69 2.61 -18.16
N TYR A 319 0.79 2.70 -17.17
CA TYR A 319 -0.65 2.72 -17.38
C TYR A 319 -1.10 3.97 -18.12
N LEU A 320 -0.70 5.15 -17.67
CA LEU A 320 -1.03 6.39 -18.39
C LEU A 320 -0.32 6.48 -19.75
N ALA A 321 0.86 5.89 -19.91
CA ALA A 321 1.53 5.84 -21.21
C ALA A 321 0.75 5.01 -22.24
N ASP A 322 0.01 3.99 -21.78
CA ASP A 322 -0.88 3.15 -22.58
C ASP A 322 -2.25 3.77 -22.86
N LEU A 323 -2.58 4.89 -22.21
CA LEU A 323 -3.84 5.63 -22.36
C LEU A 323 -3.58 6.96 -23.08
N PRO A 324 -3.59 6.97 -24.43
CA PRO A 324 -3.32 8.18 -25.21
C PRO A 324 -4.44 9.23 -25.15
#